data_AF-A0A7C6L0E3-F1
#
_entry.id   AF-A0A7C6L0E3-F1
#
_cell.length_a   1.000
_cell.length_b   1.000
_cell.length_c   1.000
_cell.angle_alpha   90.00
_cell.angle_beta   90.00
_cell.angle_gamma   90.00
#
_symmetry.space_group_name_H-M   'P 1'
#
loop_
_entity.id
_entity.type
_entity.pdbx_description
1 polymer ?
#
loop_
_entity_poly.entity_id
_entity_poly.type
_entity_poly.pdbx_seq_one_letter_code
_entity_poly.pdbx_strand_id
1 'polypeptide(L)' 'NLKRDIAGANRLGLISVWFHWNDRYPSKPETDEEMPDFEIREISQLLEIIKTLEGENIEKL' A
#
# COMPACT_ATOMS: atom_id res chain seq x y z
N ASN A 1 -0.24 -3.44 10.78
CA ASN A 1 0.65 -2.26 10.68
C ASN A 1 -0.05 -0.96 10.31
N LEU A 2 -1.37 -0.95 10.05
CA LEU A 2 -2.14 0.26 9.73
C LEU A 2 -1.88 1.42 10.70
N LYS A 3 -2.06 1.19 12.01
CA LYS A 3 -1.89 2.19 13.07
C LYS A 3 -0.51 2.84 13.17
N ARG A 4 0.56 2.14 12.80
CA ARG A 4 1.95 2.62 13.00
C ARG A 4 2.60 3.03 11.68
N ASP A 5 2.66 2.11 10.74
CA ASP A 5 3.43 2.30 9.52
C ASP A 5 2.64 3.12 8.50
N ILE A 6 1.37 2.75 8.25
CA ILE A 6 0.52 3.49 7.30
C ILE A 6 0.21 4.88 7.83
N ALA A 7 -0.26 4.99 9.08
CA ALA A 7 -0.48 6.29 9.70
C ALA A 7 0.79 7.15 9.79
N GLY A 8 1.96 6.53 10.01
CA GLY A 8 3.24 7.23 9.96
C GLY A 8 3.57 7.77 8.57
N ALA A 9 3.44 6.94 7.54
CA ALA A 9 3.71 7.31 6.15
C ALA A 9 2.77 8.43 5.67
N ASN A 10 1.47 8.30 5.94
CA ASN A 10 0.46 9.28 5.55
C ASN A 10 0.70 10.64 6.20
N ARG A 11 1.04 10.69 7.49
CA ARG A 11 1.40 11.95 8.17
C ARG A 11 2.63 12.65 7.60
N LEU A 12 3.52 11.91 6.93
CA LEU A 12 4.71 12.44 6.26
C LEU A 12 4.46 12.80 4.79
N GLY A 13 3.25 12.55 4.26
CA GLY A 13 2.93 12.77 2.85
C GLY A 13 3.60 11.77 1.90
N LEU A 14 3.96 10.58 2.41
CA LEU A 14 4.46 9.49 1.58
C LEU A 14 3.31 8.70 0.97
N ILE A 15 3.58 8.06 -0.17
CA ILE A 15 2.70 7.03 -0.73
C ILE A 15 2.85 5.76 0.11
N SER A 16 1.73 5.26 0.63
CA SER A 16 1.67 4.12 1.53
C SER A 16 1.16 2.86 0.81
N VAL A 17 1.94 1.78 0.91
CA VAL A 17 1.55 0.46 0.39
C VAL A 17 1.47 -0.53 1.53
N TRP A 18 0.29 -1.08 1.77
CA TRP A 18 0.07 -2.09 2.80
C TRP A 18 0.14 -3.50 2.23
N PHE A 19 1.15 -4.27 2.64
CA PHE A 19 1.24 -5.70 2.34
C PHE A 19 0.39 -6.53 3.31
N HIS A 20 -0.81 -6.86 2.87
CA HIS A 20 -1.81 -7.60 3.63
C HIS A 20 -1.75 -9.10 3.34
N TRP A 21 -0.68 -9.75 3.79
CA TRP A 21 -0.43 -11.17 3.45
C TRP A 21 -1.45 -12.17 4.01
N ASN A 22 -2.17 -11.84 5.11
CA ASN A 22 -3.27 -12.63 5.66
C ASN A 22 -4.15 -11.82 6.63
N ASP A 23 -5.31 -12.38 6.99
CA ASP A 23 -6.29 -11.74 7.88
C ASP A 23 -6.06 -12.10 9.37
N ARG A 24 -4.84 -12.45 9.78
CA ARG A 24 -4.52 -12.85 11.17
C ARG A 24 -4.64 -11.69 12.16
N TYR A 25 -4.58 -10.45 11.69
CA TYR A 25 -4.66 -9.24 12.49
C TYR A 25 -5.79 -8.33 11.99
N PRO A 26 -6.33 -7.44 12.85
CA PRO A 26 -7.31 -6.45 12.43
C PRO A 26 -6.84 -5.70 11.18
N SER A 27 -7.66 -5.81 10.13
CA SER A 27 -7.36 -5.37 8.77
C SER A 27 -8.17 -4.15 8.35
N LYS A 28 -8.94 -3.57 9.27
CA LYS A 28 -9.79 -2.42 9.01
C LYS A 28 -9.13 -1.15 9.58
N PRO A 29 -8.88 -0.12 8.75
CA PRO A 29 -8.50 1.19 9.25
C PRO A 29 -9.55 1.74 10.23
N GLU A 30 -9.11 2.25 11.38
CA GLU A 30 -9.99 2.89 12.37
C GLU A 30 -10.09 4.41 12.15
N THR A 31 -9.13 4.99 11.43
CA THR A 31 -9.04 6.41 11.12
C THR A 31 -8.58 6.64 9.69
N ASP A 32 -8.78 7.85 9.16
CA ASP A 32 -8.33 8.22 7.82
C ASP A 32 -6.80 8.15 7.68
N GLU A 33 -6.05 8.45 8.74
CA GLU A 33 -4.59 8.32 8.73
C GLU A 33 -4.15 6.86 8.55
N GLU A 34 -4.98 5.90 8.94
CA GLU A 34 -4.67 4.47 8.80
C GLU A 34 -5.03 3.90 7.42
N MET A 35 -5.65 4.68 6.52
CA MET A 35 -6.02 4.22 5.19
C MET A 35 -4.80 4.18 4.27
N PRO A 36 -4.41 2.99 3.75
CA PRO A 36 -3.30 2.93 2.80
C PRO A 36 -3.74 3.46 1.42
N ASP A 37 -2.81 4.04 0.67
CA ASP A 37 -3.04 4.42 -0.73
C ASP A 37 -3.24 3.16 -1.59
N PHE A 38 -2.50 2.10 -1.27
CA PHE A 38 -2.60 0.80 -1.95
C PHE A 38 -2.56 -0.37 -0.96
N GLU A 39 -3.35 -1.40 -1.22
CA GLU A 39 -3.27 -2.70 -0.56
C GLU A 39 -2.78 -3.75 -1.56
N ILE A 40 -1.80 -4.57 -1.15
CA ILE A 40 -1.29 -5.69 -1.95
C ILE A 40 -1.30 -6.98 -1.12
N ARG A 41 -1.54 -8.11 -1.78
CA ARG A 41 -1.55 -9.47 -1.21
C ARG A 41 -0.34 -10.29 -1.67
N GLU A 42 0.32 -9.86 -2.75
CA GLU A 42 1.54 -10.44 -3.30
C GLU A 42 2.58 -9.37 -3.61
N ILE A 43 3.87 -9.70 -3.47
CA ILE A 43 4.99 -8.76 -3.74
C ILE A 43 5.05 -8.33 -5.21
N SER A 44 4.61 -9.18 -6.14
CA SER A 44 4.53 -8.88 -7.58
C SER A 44 3.68 -7.63 -7.87
N GLN A 45 2.62 -7.41 -7.09
CA GLN A 45 1.72 -6.26 -7.25
C GLN A 45 2.39 -4.92 -6.90
N LEU A 46 3.44 -4.93 -6.06
CA LEU A 46 4.22 -3.72 -5.77
C LEU A 46 4.89 -3.19 -7.04
N LEU A 47 5.35 -4.08 -7.93
CA LEU A 47 5.99 -3.69 -9.18
C LEU A 47 4.99 -2.97 -10.10
N GLU A 48 3.73 -3.41 -10.12
CA GLU A 48 2.66 -2.77 -10.89
C GLU A 48 2.36 -1.36 -10.36
N ILE A 49 2.36 -1.18 -9.04
CA ILE A 49 2.18 0.12 -8.39
C ILE A 49 3.32 1.07 -8.75
N ILE A 50 4.58 0.64 -8.62
CA ILE A 50 5.75 1.47 -8.93
C ILE A 50 5.69 1.96 -10.37
N LYS A 51 5.42 1.06 -11.32
CA LYS A 51 5.32 1.41 -12.74
C LYS A 51 4.18 2.38 -13.04
N THR A 52 3.04 2.21 -12.36
CA THR A 52 1.91 3.14 -12.46
C THR A 52 2.29 4.54 -11.98
N LEU A 53 3.02 4.63 -10.86
CA LEU A 53 3.48 5.89 -10.28
C LEU A 53 4.57 6.57 -11.13
N GLU A 54 5.43 5.78 -11.77
CA GLU A 54 6.49 6.27 -12.67
C GLU A 54 5.98 6.59 -14.08
N GLY A 55 4.72 6.24 -14.39
CA GLY A 55 4.11 6.50 -15.70
C GLY A 55 4.57 5.55 -16.81
N GLU A 56 5.13 4.39 -16.46
CA GLU A 56 5.55 3.38 -17.42
C GLU A 56 4.34 2.61 -17.98
N ASN A 57 4.17 2.60 -19.30
CA ASN A 57 3.14 1.81 -19.99
C ASN A 57 3.65 0.38 -20.21
N ILE A 58 2.98 -0.63 -19.67
CA ILE A 58 3.37 -2.05 -19.83
C ILE A 58 3.02 -2.50 -21.26
N GLU A 59 3.86 -2.19 -22.24
CA GLU A 59 3.89 -2.99 -23.46
C GLU A 59 4.89 -4.15 -23.29
N LYS A 60 4.31 -5.35 -23.22
CA LYS A 60 4.91 -6.70 -23.36
C LYS A 60 5.73 -7.24 -22.18
N LEU A 61 5.10 -8.19 -21.47
CA LEU A 61 5.73 -9.45 -21.10
C LEU A 61 5.53 -10.47 -22.24
#